data_AF-A0A848X2H1-F1
#
_entry.id   AF-A0A848X2H1-F1
#
_cell.length_a   1.000
_cell.length_b   1.000
_cell.length_c   1.000
_cell.angle_alpha   90.00
_cell.angle_beta   90.00
_cell.angle_gamma   90.00
#
_symmetry.space_group_name_H-M   'P 1'
#
loop_
_entity.id
_entity.type
_entity.pdbx_description
1 polymer ?
#
loop_
_entity_poly.entity_id
_entity_poly.type
_entity_poly.pdbx_seq_one_letter_code
_entity_poly.pdbx_strand_id
1 'polypeptide(L)'
;IIGLSLSDEVGFAYAAPAARVSTDEARRILPPTVPHKVAAASLGRVVALTRGLAEGNPELISIGVKDELHLPHRLPLIPGVMGAISAGMDAGAWAVTISGAGSGLIGLCPPEDAQAVADAMHAVFDAGSGDPECVGFAVRPDFDGLRRI
;
A
#
# COMPACT_ATOMS: atom_id res chain seq x y z
N ILE A 1 -5.11 24.53 -6.72
CA ILE A 1 -4.84 23.30 -5.95
C ILE A 1 -6.19 22.62 -5.74
N ILE A 2 -6.35 21.36 -6.14
CA ILE A 2 -7.59 20.60 -5.88
C ILE A 2 -7.46 20.01 -4.48
N GLY A 3 -8.34 20.40 -3.56
CA GLY A 3 -8.40 19.80 -2.24
C GLY A 3 -8.96 18.38 -2.33
N LEU A 4 -8.28 17.43 -1.70
CA LEU A 4 -8.78 16.06 -1.55
C LEU A 4 -9.17 15.85 -0.09
N SER A 5 -10.35 15.31 0.14
CA SER A 5 -10.80 14.89 1.46
C SER A 5 -10.34 13.47 1.73
N LEU A 6 -10.07 13.18 3.00
CA LEU A 6 -9.80 11.83 3.49
C LEU A 6 -10.76 11.58 4.65
N SER A 7 -11.50 10.46 4.58
CA SER A 7 -12.42 10.06 5.64
C SER A 7 -11.65 9.56 6.86
N ASP A 8 -12.12 9.92 8.06
CA ASP A 8 -11.59 9.40 9.33
C ASP A 8 -11.90 7.90 9.53
N GLU A 9 -12.78 7.34 8.69
CA GLU A 9 -13.10 5.91 8.63
C GLU A 9 -12.03 5.09 7.89
N VAL A 10 -10.95 5.70 7.39
CA VAL A 10 -9.86 4.99 6.71
C VAL A 10 -8.64 4.89 7.61
N GLY A 11 -8.40 3.68 8.12
CA GLY A 11 -7.17 3.27 8.79
C GLY A 11 -6.08 2.87 7.81
N PHE A 12 -4.83 3.04 8.23
CA PHE A 12 -3.65 2.68 7.44
C PHE A 12 -2.71 1.79 8.25
N ALA A 13 -2.35 0.66 7.66
CA ALA A 13 -1.42 -0.31 8.23
C ALA A 13 -0.17 -0.34 7.38
N TYR A 14 1.02 -0.19 7.96
CA TYR A 14 2.28 -0.28 7.23
C TYR A 14 3.09 -1.49 7.71
N ALA A 15 3.70 -2.22 6.78
CA ALA A 15 4.70 -3.23 7.10
C ALA A 15 5.76 -3.32 6.01
N ALA A 16 7.00 -3.62 6.38
CA ALA A 16 8.10 -3.78 5.42
C ALA A 16 9.09 -4.84 5.90
N PRO A 17 9.66 -5.65 4.98
CA PRO A 17 10.75 -6.56 5.32
C PRO A 17 12.06 -5.77 5.51
N ALA A 18 13.01 -6.36 6.21
CA ALA A 18 14.37 -5.82 6.33
C ALA A 18 15.08 -5.69 4.96
N ALA A 19 14.75 -6.59 4.02
CA ALA A 19 15.26 -6.54 2.65
C ALA A 19 14.80 -5.25 1.95
N ARG A 20 15.77 -4.45 1.49
CA ARG A 20 15.49 -3.20 0.78
C ARG A 20 15.46 -3.42 -0.73
N VAL A 21 14.47 -2.82 -1.39
CA VAL A 21 14.45 -2.68 -2.85
C VAL A 21 15.00 -1.31 -3.22
N SER A 22 15.98 -1.26 -4.13
CA SER A 22 16.51 0.03 -4.57
C SER A 22 15.47 0.76 -5.45
N THR A 23 15.30 2.07 -5.23
CA THR A 23 14.34 2.86 -6.01
C THR A 23 14.70 2.90 -7.50
N ASP A 24 15.99 2.82 -7.83
CA ASP A 24 16.47 2.74 -9.20
C ASP A 24 16.08 1.43 -9.88
N GLU A 25 16.19 0.29 -9.19
CA GLU A 25 15.75 -1.00 -9.70
C GLU A 25 14.24 -1.04 -9.91
N ALA A 26 13.47 -0.57 -8.93
CA ALA A 26 12.01 -0.49 -9.01
C ALA A 26 11.50 0.44 -10.13
N ARG A 27 12.33 1.38 -10.59
CA ARG A 27 12.06 2.23 -11.78
C ARG A 27 12.49 1.54 -13.07
N ARG A 28 13.66 0.90 -13.10
CA ARG A 28 14.21 0.23 -14.29
C ARG A 28 13.38 -0.97 -14.74
N ILE A 29 12.70 -1.66 -13.84
CA ILE A 29 11.90 -2.85 -14.19
C ILE A 29 10.59 -2.51 -14.92
N LEU A 30 10.16 -1.24 -14.90
CA LEU A 30 8.93 -0.83 -15.55
C LEU A 30 9.11 -0.80 -17.08
N PRO A 31 8.12 -1.29 -17.85
CA PRO A 31 8.19 -1.23 -19.29
C PRO A 31 8.18 0.23 -19.76
N PRO A 32 8.91 0.56 -20.84
CA PRO A 32 8.96 1.93 -21.37
C PRO A 32 7.63 2.39 -21.98
N THR A 33 6.73 1.45 -22.28
CA THR A 33 5.43 1.70 -22.90
C THR A 33 4.37 0.77 -22.33
N VAL A 34 3.14 1.25 -22.22
CA VAL A 34 1.98 0.45 -21.82
C VAL A 34 0.85 0.59 -22.85
N PRO A 35 -0.04 -0.40 -22.97
CA PRO A 35 -1.21 -0.27 -23.83
C PRO A 35 -2.10 0.89 -23.38
N HIS A 36 -2.68 1.63 -24.33
CA HIS A 36 -3.59 2.74 -24.03
C HIS A 36 -4.77 2.30 -23.14
N LYS A 37 -5.28 1.09 -23.34
CA LYS A 37 -6.35 0.51 -22.50
C LYS A 37 -5.95 0.42 -21.03
N VAL A 38 -4.70 0.04 -20.74
CA VAL A 38 -4.19 -0.06 -19.37
C VAL A 38 -4.10 1.34 -18.77
N ALA A 39 -3.50 2.29 -19.48
CA ALA A 39 -3.41 3.68 -19.02
C ALA A 39 -4.79 4.31 -18.73
N ALA A 40 -5.76 4.11 -19.63
CA ALA A 40 -7.12 4.60 -19.45
C ALA A 40 -7.82 3.95 -18.23
N ALA A 41 -7.65 2.64 -18.02
CA ALA A 41 -8.21 1.95 -16.87
C ALA A 41 -7.59 2.44 -15.55
N SER A 42 -6.26 2.64 -15.50
CA SER A 42 -5.57 3.20 -14.33
C SER A 42 -6.08 4.59 -13.96
N LEU A 43 -6.35 5.46 -14.95
CA LEU A 43 -6.95 6.77 -14.68
C LEU A 43 -8.34 6.65 -14.04
N GLY A 44 -9.19 5.73 -14.54
CA GLY A 44 -10.49 5.46 -13.92
C GLY A 44 -10.38 4.98 -12.47
N ARG A 45 -9.36 4.15 -12.17
CA ARG A 45 -9.10 3.67 -10.81
C ARG A 45 -8.60 4.76 -9.86
N VAL A 46 -7.85 5.74 -10.35
CA VAL A 46 -7.48 6.92 -9.53
C VAL A 46 -8.73 7.69 -9.09
N VAL A 47 -9.74 7.82 -9.96
CA VAL A 47 -11.02 8.43 -9.59
C VAL A 47 -11.75 7.60 -8.52
N ALA A 48 -11.78 6.28 -8.68
CA ALA A 48 -12.37 5.38 -7.68
C ALA A 48 -11.62 5.48 -6.34
N LEU A 49 -10.28 5.46 -6.35
CA LEU A 49 -9.47 5.53 -5.14
C LEU A 49 -9.67 6.85 -4.40
N THR A 50 -9.62 7.98 -5.11
CA THR A 50 -9.82 9.29 -4.49
C THR A 50 -11.21 9.46 -3.89
N ARG A 51 -12.25 8.94 -4.56
CA ARG A 51 -13.61 8.89 -3.99
C ARG A 51 -13.70 7.95 -2.80
N GLY A 52 -13.15 6.74 -2.92
CA GLY A 52 -13.16 5.74 -1.86
C GLY A 52 -12.46 6.22 -0.60
N LEU A 53 -11.31 6.89 -0.72
CA LEU A 53 -10.61 7.51 0.40
C LEU A 53 -11.42 8.66 1.02
N ALA A 54 -12.05 9.50 0.20
CA ALA A 54 -12.85 10.61 0.69
C ALA A 54 -14.13 10.17 1.44
N GLU A 55 -14.70 9.03 1.05
CA GLU A 55 -15.97 8.51 1.57
C GLU A 55 -15.78 7.36 2.57
N GLY A 56 -14.56 6.84 2.73
CA GLY A 56 -14.31 5.62 3.51
C GLY A 56 -14.96 4.37 2.89
N ASN A 57 -15.09 4.31 1.56
CA ASN A 57 -15.79 3.24 0.86
C ASN A 57 -14.83 2.07 0.50
N PRO A 58 -15.00 0.88 1.10
CA PRO A 58 -14.09 -0.26 0.88
C PRO A 58 -14.08 -0.78 -0.56
N GLU A 59 -15.23 -0.78 -1.24
CA GLU A 59 -15.36 -1.28 -2.61
C GLU A 59 -14.61 -0.39 -3.59
N LEU A 60 -14.78 0.93 -3.47
CA LEU A 60 -14.08 1.90 -4.29
C LEU A 60 -12.57 1.89 -4.03
N ILE A 61 -12.15 1.73 -2.77
CA ILE A 61 -10.73 1.57 -2.41
C ILE A 61 -10.17 0.29 -3.05
N SER A 62 -10.85 -0.84 -2.93
CA SER A 62 -10.43 -2.12 -3.53
C SER A 62 -10.31 -2.05 -5.05
N ILE A 63 -11.21 -1.34 -5.72
CA ILE A 63 -11.10 -1.04 -7.16
C ILE A 63 -9.90 -0.13 -7.44
N GLY A 64 -9.74 0.90 -6.61
CA GLY A 64 -8.78 1.97 -6.79
C GLY A 64 -7.32 1.56 -6.63
N VAL A 65 -7.02 0.61 -5.73
CA VAL A 65 -5.65 0.13 -5.49
C VAL A 65 -5.15 -0.85 -6.56
N LYS A 66 -6.01 -1.34 -7.46
CA LYS A 66 -5.60 -2.21 -8.56
C LYS A 66 -4.71 -1.42 -9.52
N ASP A 67 -3.50 -1.90 -9.72
CA ASP A 67 -2.50 -1.20 -10.52
C ASP A 67 -1.74 -2.17 -11.43
N GLU A 68 -2.06 -2.17 -12.72
CA GLU A 68 -1.31 -2.92 -13.73
C GLU A 68 -0.07 -2.19 -14.25
N LEU A 69 0.15 -0.92 -13.88
CA LEU A 69 1.30 -0.15 -14.35
C LEU A 69 2.57 -0.48 -13.56
N HIS A 70 2.45 -0.74 -12.24
CA HIS A 70 3.62 -0.95 -11.38
C HIS A 70 3.61 -2.30 -10.65
N LEU A 71 2.49 -2.69 -10.03
CA LEU A 71 2.49 -3.85 -9.13
C LEU A 71 2.93 -5.16 -9.79
N PRO A 72 2.50 -5.54 -11.02
CA PRO A 72 2.95 -6.78 -11.65
C PRO A 72 4.47 -6.87 -11.82
N HIS A 73 5.13 -5.71 -11.94
CA HIS A 73 6.57 -5.62 -12.14
C HIS A 73 7.34 -5.49 -10.82
N ARG A 74 6.75 -4.86 -9.80
CA ARG A 74 7.43 -4.56 -8.53
C ARG A 74 7.21 -5.58 -7.44
N LEU A 75 6.04 -6.24 -7.39
CA LEU A 75 5.75 -7.28 -6.40
C LEU A 75 6.85 -8.37 -6.37
N PRO A 76 7.34 -8.89 -7.51
CA PRO A 76 8.38 -9.93 -7.49
C PRO A 76 9.71 -9.51 -6.83
N LEU A 77 9.97 -8.20 -6.67
CA LEU A 77 11.18 -7.70 -6.02
C LEU A 77 11.12 -7.79 -4.49
N ILE A 78 9.94 -8.02 -3.91
CA ILE A 78 9.72 -7.98 -2.47
C ILE A 78 9.56 -9.44 -1.96
N PRO A 79 10.52 -9.96 -1.18
CA PRO A 79 10.40 -11.30 -0.60
C PRO A 79 9.17 -11.42 0.30
N GLY A 80 8.42 -12.52 0.18
CA GLY A 80 7.26 -12.79 1.01
C GLY A 80 6.01 -11.94 0.70
N VAL A 81 6.05 -11.07 -0.31
CA VAL A 81 5.00 -10.06 -0.55
C VAL A 81 3.60 -10.62 -0.70
N MET A 82 3.44 -11.75 -1.41
CA MET A 82 2.12 -12.34 -1.63
C MET A 82 1.53 -12.91 -0.34
N GLY A 83 2.39 -13.47 0.52
CA GLY A 83 1.98 -13.94 1.85
C GLY A 83 1.58 -12.78 2.75
N ALA A 84 2.35 -11.68 2.74
CA ALA A 84 2.05 -10.50 3.52
C ALA A 84 0.74 -9.84 3.05
N ILE A 85 0.53 -9.71 1.73
CA ILE A 85 -0.76 -9.23 1.17
C ILE A 85 -1.91 -10.11 1.65
N SER A 86 -1.80 -11.44 1.55
CA SER A 86 -2.85 -12.35 2.01
C SER A 86 -3.13 -12.16 3.50
N ALA A 87 -2.08 -12.14 4.33
CA ALA A 87 -2.22 -11.98 5.77
C ALA A 87 -2.89 -10.66 6.16
N GLY A 88 -2.55 -9.56 5.50
CA GLY A 88 -3.21 -8.27 5.72
C GLY A 88 -4.69 -8.30 5.33
N MET A 89 -5.03 -8.91 4.19
CA MET A 89 -6.42 -9.09 3.76
C MET A 89 -7.22 -9.96 4.74
N ASP A 90 -6.64 -11.09 5.18
CA ASP A 90 -7.24 -12.01 6.15
C ASP A 90 -7.44 -11.36 7.53
N ALA A 91 -6.61 -10.37 7.87
CA ALA A 91 -6.71 -9.58 9.09
C ALA A 91 -7.71 -8.40 9.01
N GLY A 92 -8.42 -8.23 7.89
CA GLY A 92 -9.48 -7.21 7.76
C GLY A 92 -9.16 -6.04 6.84
N ALA A 93 -8.04 -6.07 6.11
CA ALA A 93 -7.77 -5.04 5.10
C ALA A 93 -8.79 -5.08 3.96
N TRP A 94 -9.29 -3.91 3.56
CA TRP A 94 -10.06 -3.73 2.33
C TRP A 94 -9.17 -3.86 1.10
N ALA A 95 -7.90 -3.48 1.25
CA ALA A 95 -6.89 -3.48 0.21
C ALA A 95 -5.49 -3.48 0.84
N VAL A 96 -4.54 -4.15 0.19
CA VAL A 96 -3.11 -4.04 0.48
C VAL A 96 -2.36 -3.78 -0.84
N THR A 97 -1.45 -2.82 -0.84
CA THR A 97 -0.64 -2.47 -2.02
C THR A 97 0.78 -2.05 -1.62
N ILE A 98 1.68 -1.88 -2.59
CA ILE A 98 3.04 -1.41 -2.34
C ILE A 98 3.01 0.05 -1.89
N SER A 99 3.72 0.36 -0.82
CA SER A 99 4.00 1.73 -0.41
C SER A 99 5.18 2.29 -1.22
N GLY A 100 4.90 3.25 -2.10
CA GLY A 100 5.91 3.91 -2.94
C GLY A 100 6.57 2.97 -3.95
N ALA A 101 7.90 2.85 -3.88
CA ALA A 101 8.66 1.93 -4.73
C ALA A 101 8.84 0.52 -4.12
N GLY A 102 8.37 0.31 -2.88
CA GLY A 102 8.72 -0.84 -2.06
C GLY A 102 9.97 -0.60 -1.21
N SER A 103 10.36 -1.55 -0.36
CA SER A 103 9.78 -2.89 -0.16
C SER A 103 8.54 -2.95 0.74
N GLY A 104 8.13 -1.81 1.32
CA GLY A 104 6.98 -1.74 2.21
C GLY A 104 5.63 -1.94 1.51
N LEU A 105 4.67 -2.45 2.27
CA LEU A 105 3.26 -2.53 1.96
C LEU A 105 2.47 -1.54 2.80
N ILE A 106 1.37 -1.05 2.24
CA ILE A 106 0.35 -0.30 2.96
C ILE A 106 -1.00 -0.99 2.79
N GLY A 107 -1.65 -1.29 3.91
CA GLY A 107 -3.02 -1.77 4.00
C GLY A 107 -3.98 -0.62 4.30
N LEU A 108 -5.15 -0.63 3.68
CA LEU A 108 -6.28 0.23 3.99
C LEU A 108 -7.39 -0.62 4.61
N CYS A 109 -7.94 -0.16 5.73
CA CYS A 109 -8.81 -0.94 6.60
C CYS A 109 -9.62 -0.01 7.52
N PRO A 110 -10.56 -0.53 8.34
CA PRO A 110 -11.12 0.24 9.43
C PRO A 110 -10.00 0.72 10.40
N PRO A 111 -10.09 1.92 10.99
CA PRO A 111 -9.04 2.46 11.87
C PRO A 111 -8.69 1.55 13.06
N GLU A 112 -9.68 0.85 13.61
CA GLU A 112 -9.53 -0.09 14.71
C GLU A 112 -8.72 -1.34 14.36
N ASP A 113 -8.72 -1.73 13.08
CA ASP A 113 -8.05 -2.94 12.59
C ASP A 113 -6.61 -2.67 12.14
N ALA A 114 -6.22 -1.39 11.99
CA ALA A 114 -4.94 -0.99 11.39
C ALA A 114 -3.72 -1.62 12.05
N GLN A 115 -3.71 -1.77 13.37
CA GLN A 115 -2.59 -2.42 14.05
C GLN A 115 -2.58 -3.93 13.83
N ALA A 116 -3.74 -4.59 13.87
CA ALA A 116 -3.85 -6.03 13.63
C ALA A 116 -3.45 -6.40 12.20
N VAL A 117 -3.86 -5.59 11.21
CA VAL A 117 -3.43 -5.73 9.81
C VAL A 117 -1.92 -5.55 9.67
N ALA A 118 -1.33 -4.55 10.33
CA ALA A 118 0.11 -4.33 10.28
C ALA A 118 0.89 -5.49 10.90
N ASP A 119 0.45 -5.99 12.05
CA ASP A 119 1.06 -7.12 12.76
C ASP A 119 1.00 -8.40 11.92
N ALA A 120 -0.12 -8.65 11.25
CA ALA A 120 -0.30 -9.81 10.37
C ALA A 120 0.66 -9.76 9.16
N MET A 121 0.79 -8.60 8.50
CA MET A 121 1.75 -8.43 7.41
C MET A 121 3.21 -8.57 7.89
N HIS A 122 3.53 -7.95 9.03
CA HIS A 122 4.86 -7.99 9.62
C HIS A 122 5.28 -9.41 10.01
N ALA A 123 4.38 -10.21 10.61
CA ALA A 123 4.68 -11.59 10.98
C ALA A 123 5.14 -12.44 9.78
N VAL A 124 4.58 -12.18 8.59
CA VAL A 124 5.03 -12.85 7.35
C VAL A 124 6.41 -12.37 6.91
N PHE A 125 6.68 -11.06 6.97
CA PHE A 125 7.98 -10.53 6.58
C PHE A 125 9.10 -10.89 7.56
N ASP A 126 8.82 -10.87 8.86
CA ASP A 126 9.77 -11.23 9.89
C ASP A 126 10.10 -12.73 9.84
N ALA A 127 9.09 -13.58 9.67
CA ALA A 127 9.25 -15.03 9.62
C ALA A 127 10.09 -15.61 10.79
N GLY A 128 10.09 -14.95 11.96
CA GLY A 128 10.86 -15.34 13.14
C GLY A 128 12.32 -14.89 13.12
N SER A 129 12.72 -13.99 12.23
CA SER A 129 14.08 -13.46 12.14
C SER A 129 14.44 -12.57 13.35
N GLY A 130 13.45 -11.86 13.90
CA GLY A 130 13.67 -10.83 14.91
C GLY A 130 14.49 -9.65 14.40
N ASP A 131 14.56 -9.44 13.08
CA ASP A 131 15.34 -8.36 12.48
C ASP A 131 14.69 -7.01 12.82
N PRO A 132 15.39 -6.09 13.50
CA PRO A 132 14.83 -4.79 13.89
C PRO A 132 14.55 -3.86 12.69
N GLU A 133 15.07 -4.17 11.50
CA GLU A 133 14.74 -3.45 10.26
C GLU A 133 13.45 -3.99 9.61
N CYS A 134 12.95 -5.15 10.03
CA CYS A 134 11.60 -5.60 9.70
C CYS A 134 10.59 -4.88 10.60
N VAL A 135 9.62 -4.19 10.00
CA VAL A 135 8.71 -3.31 10.74
C VAL A 135 7.25 -3.55 10.39
N GLY A 136 6.38 -3.34 11.37
CA GLY A 136 4.92 -3.34 11.25
C GLY A 136 4.29 -2.40 12.25
N PHE A 137 3.46 -1.46 11.80
CA PHE A 137 2.76 -0.52 12.67
C PHE A 137 1.56 0.14 11.98
N ALA A 138 0.54 0.49 12.76
CA ALA A 138 -0.52 1.39 12.30
C ALA A 138 0.05 2.80 12.07
N VAL A 139 -0.39 3.46 11.00
CA VAL A 139 0.03 4.84 10.65
C VAL A 139 -1.16 5.77 10.59
N ARG A 140 -0.88 7.06 10.81
CA ARG A 140 -1.85 8.14 10.65
C ARG A 140 -1.33 9.14 9.62
N PRO A 141 -2.19 9.68 8.76
CA PRO A 141 -1.83 10.78 7.89
C PRO A 141 -1.33 11.98 8.70
N ASP A 142 -0.21 12.55 8.28
CA ASP A 142 0.27 13.84 8.79
C ASP A 142 -0.34 14.97 7.93
N PHE A 143 -1.32 15.68 8.49
CA PHE A 143 -1.98 16.81 7.82
C PHE A 143 -1.21 18.14 7.96
N ASP A 144 -0.24 18.19 8.86
CA ASP A 144 0.55 19.38 9.15
C ASP A 144 1.81 19.44 8.30
N GLY A 145 2.35 18.27 7.96
CA GLY A 145 3.54 18.08 7.15
C GLY A 145 4.79 18.67 7.82
N LEU A 146 5.80 18.96 7.00
CA LEU A 146 7.05 19.51 7.50
C LEU A 146 6.86 20.94 8.05
N ARG A 147 7.00 21.09 9.37
CA ARG A 147 7.05 22.38 10.05
C ARG A 147 8.47 22.69 10.51
N ARG A 148 8.87 23.96 10.39
CA ARG A 148 10.11 24.47 10.98
C ARG A 148 9.88 24.68 12.47
N ILE A 149 10.54 23.86 13.29
CA ILE A 149 10.58 23.98 14.76
C ILE A 149 11.52 25.10 15.20
#